data_AF-A0A1M7TV59-F1
#
_entry.id   AF-A0A1M7TV59-F1
#
_cell.length_a   1.000
_cell.length_b   1.000
_cell.length_c   1.000
_cell.angle_alpha   90.00
_cell.angle_beta   90.00
_cell.angle_gamma   90.00
#
_symmetry.space_group_name_H-M   'P 1'
#
loop_
_entity.id
_entity.type
_entity.pdbx_description
1 polymer ?
#
loop_
_entity_poly.entity_id
_entity_poly.type
_entity_poly.pdbx_seq_one_letter_code
_entity_poly.pdbx_strand_id
1 'polypeptide(L)'
;MRLERGRTDPDARYTDWLDAGALAREVLDPVGPGGSGEYLPVLWDVERDRAARAVPRPMPPRGVLLVPGALLQGIGLAFDVVVHLRVAPAARRRRTPAERDWELPAFDRYDDEVEPVSLADAVVLTDSPDHPALVLQGRFT
;
A
#
# COMPACT_ATOMS: atom_id res chain seq x y z
N MET A 1 -6.50 17.15 11.12
CA MET A 1 -7.87 16.85 10.65
C MET A 1 -7.72 16.07 9.35
N ARG A 2 -8.30 14.87 9.24
CA ARG A 2 -8.37 14.16 7.94
C ARG A 2 -9.68 13.35 7.81
N LEU A 3 -10.77 13.97 8.26
CA LEU A 3 -12.14 13.47 8.08
C LEU A 3 -13.06 14.59 7.58
N GLU A 4 -12.53 15.58 6.86
CA GLU A 4 -13.34 16.69 6.31
C GLU A 4 -14.37 16.19 5.29
N ARG A 5 -14.18 14.97 4.75
CA ARG A 5 -15.09 14.30 3.81
C ARG A 5 -15.82 13.06 4.37
N GLY A 6 -15.73 12.79 5.67
CA GLY A 6 -16.38 11.63 6.31
C GLY A 6 -15.57 10.31 6.23
N ARG A 7 -15.88 9.35 7.11
CA ARG A 7 -15.15 8.06 7.25
C ARG A 7 -15.42 7.07 6.11
N THR A 8 -16.32 7.41 5.20
CA THR A 8 -16.80 6.54 4.12
C THR A 8 -16.84 7.30 2.79
N ASP A 9 -15.75 7.99 2.47
CA ASP A 9 -15.57 8.67 1.18
C ASP A 9 -14.49 7.94 0.36
N PRO A 10 -14.85 7.34 -0.80
CA PRO A 10 -13.89 6.65 -1.65
C PRO A 10 -12.79 7.57 -2.17
N ASP A 11 -13.06 8.86 -2.42
CA ASP A 11 -12.03 9.78 -2.90
C ASP A 11 -11.01 10.07 -1.81
N ALA A 12 -11.48 10.40 -0.60
CA ALA A 12 -10.59 10.55 0.55
C ALA A 12 -9.79 9.27 0.84
N ARG A 13 -10.40 8.08 0.70
CA ARG A 13 -9.68 6.81 0.83
C ARG A 13 -8.56 6.68 -0.21
N TYR A 14 -8.81 7.10 -1.44
CA TYR A 14 -7.85 7.00 -2.53
C TYR A 14 -6.69 8.00 -2.38
N THR A 15 -6.96 9.24 -1.98
CA THR A 15 -5.94 10.31 -2.00
C THR A 15 -5.39 10.70 -0.63
N ASP A 16 -6.16 10.56 0.45
CA ASP A 16 -5.89 11.28 1.70
C ASP A 16 -5.48 10.34 2.84
N TRP A 17 -5.84 9.06 2.80
CA TRP A 17 -5.67 8.15 3.94
C TRP A 17 -4.24 7.65 4.12
N LEU A 18 -3.50 7.46 3.03
CA LEU A 18 -2.09 7.10 3.08
C LEU A 18 -1.23 8.37 3.11
N ASP A 19 -0.46 8.56 4.19
CA ASP A 19 0.60 9.56 4.21
C ASP A 19 1.85 9.02 3.51
N ALA A 20 1.81 9.03 2.17
CA ALA A 20 2.91 8.57 1.34
C ALA A 20 4.22 9.34 1.61
N GLY A 21 4.10 10.63 1.93
CA GLY A 21 5.26 11.47 2.27
C GLY A 21 5.91 11.06 3.60
N ALA A 22 5.12 10.71 4.62
CA ALA A 22 5.66 10.14 5.85
C ALA A 22 6.27 8.75 5.63
N LEU A 23 5.62 7.89 4.83
CA LEU A 23 6.18 6.57 4.50
C LEU A 23 7.52 6.68 3.76
N ALA A 24 7.64 7.59 2.80
CA ALA A 24 8.90 7.86 2.11
C ALA A 24 9.96 8.36 3.09
N ARG A 25 9.72 9.50 3.75
CA ARG A 25 10.71 10.21 4.56
C ARG A 25 11.16 9.46 5.80
N GLU A 26 10.25 8.75 6.48
CA GLU A 26 10.52 8.13 7.78
C GLU A 26 10.86 6.64 7.68
N VAL A 27 10.65 6.01 6.51
CA VAL A 27 10.83 4.56 6.33
C VAL A 27 11.62 4.22 5.08
N LEU A 28 11.15 4.58 3.88
CA LEU A 28 11.79 4.14 2.63
C LEU A 28 13.12 4.84 2.36
N ASP A 29 13.17 6.17 2.40
CA ASP A 29 14.38 6.94 2.13
C ASP A 29 15.50 6.63 3.14
N PRO A 30 15.22 6.50 4.46
CA PRO A 30 16.25 6.14 5.43
C PRO A 30 16.86 4.76 5.24
N VAL A 31 16.11 3.77 4.73
CA VAL A 31 16.64 2.41 4.49
C VAL A 31 17.09 2.19 3.05
N GLY A 32 16.85 3.17 2.17
CA GLY A 32 17.26 3.18 0.78
C GLY A 32 18.73 3.59 0.58
N PRO A 33 19.17 3.70 -0.69
CA PRO A 33 20.54 4.06 -1.04
C PRO A 33 20.96 5.41 -0.43
N GLY A 34 22.04 5.40 0.37
CA GLY A 34 22.56 6.61 1.03
C GLY A 34 21.77 7.08 2.25
N GLY A 35 20.74 6.34 2.67
CA GLY A 35 19.97 6.60 3.88
C GLY A 35 20.74 6.28 5.17
N SER A 36 20.17 6.66 6.31
CA SER A 36 20.77 6.45 7.64
C SER A 36 20.81 4.98 8.07
N GLY A 37 19.99 4.12 7.47
CA GLY A 37 19.72 2.76 7.91
C GLY A 37 18.78 2.66 9.12
N GLU A 38 18.18 3.77 9.57
CA GLU A 38 17.22 3.79 10.68
C GLU A 38 15.82 4.17 10.21
N TYR A 39 14.81 3.39 10.60
CA TYR A 39 13.41 3.61 10.17
C TYR A 39 12.49 3.80 11.36
N LEU A 40 11.37 4.51 11.15
CA LEU A 40 10.31 4.59 12.13
C LEU A 40 9.35 3.39 12.00
N PRO A 41 9.19 2.54 13.03
CA PRO A 41 8.40 1.31 12.91
C PRO A 41 6.88 1.56 12.92
N VAL A 42 6.44 2.74 13.36
CA VAL A 42 5.03 3.13 13.44
C VAL A 42 4.93 4.62 13.14
N LEU A 43 4.11 4.99 12.15
CA LEU A 43 3.89 6.39 11.74
C LEU A 43 2.69 7.03 12.46
N TRP A 44 1.64 6.25 12.73
CA TRP A 44 0.36 6.75 13.21
C TRP A 44 -0.17 5.92 14.38
N ASP A 45 -0.67 6.59 15.42
CA ASP A 45 -1.45 6.01 16.51
C ASP A 45 -2.94 6.12 16.14
N VAL A 46 -3.53 4.98 15.75
CA VAL A 46 -4.93 4.90 15.30
C VAL A 46 -5.91 5.18 16.44
N GLU A 47 -5.57 4.82 17.69
CA GLU A 47 -6.46 5.04 18.84
C GLU A 47 -6.54 6.52 19.20
N ARG A 48 -5.39 7.22 19.14
CA ARG A 48 -5.28 8.64 19.51
C ARG A 48 -5.41 9.60 18.33
N ASP A 49 -5.59 9.06 17.13
CA ASP A 49 -5.71 9.78 15.87
C ASP A 49 -4.62 10.85 15.69
N ARG A 50 -3.36 10.46 15.88
CA ARG A 50 -2.19 11.35 15.75
C ARG A 50 -0.92 10.61 15.36
N ALA A 51 0.10 11.36 14.92
CA ALA A 51 1.42 10.79 14.66
C ALA A 51 1.96 10.04 15.88
N ALA A 52 2.47 8.83 15.65
CA ALA A 52 3.01 8.00 16.70
C ALA A 52 4.32 8.60 17.24
N ARG A 53 4.53 8.53 18.55
CA ARG A 53 5.79 8.92 19.19
C ARG A 53 6.74 7.73 19.27
N ALA A 54 7.01 7.11 18.12
CA ALA A 54 7.95 6.00 18.02
C ALA A 54 9.39 6.52 17.98
N VAL A 55 10.34 5.66 18.36
CA VAL A 55 11.78 5.93 18.23
C VAL A 55 12.27 5.18 16.99
N PRO A 56 13.07 5.82 16.10
CA PRO A 56 13.70 5.15 14.98
C PRO A 56 14.50 3.92 15.44
N ARG A 57 14.54 2.90 14.60
CA ARG A 57 15.25 1.65 14.87
C ARG A 57 16.20 1.35 13.72
N PRO A 58 17.40 0.82 14.01
CA PRO A 58 18.30 0.38 12.96
C PRO A 58 17.70 -0.81 12.20
N MET A 59 17.81 -0.79 10.88
CA MET A 59 17.56 -1.94 10.04
C MET A 59 18.68 -2.98 10.28
N PRO A 60 18.36 -4.26 10.51
CA PRO A 60 19.38 -5.29 10.59
C PRO A 60 20.22 -5.37 9.30
N PRO A 61 21.50 -5.79 9.38
CA PRO A 61 22.30 -6.02 8.19
C PRO A 61 21.58 -6.99 7.23
N ARG A 62 21.49 -6.62 5.96
CA ARG A 62 20.75 -7.37 4.92
C ARG A 62 19.26 -7.55 5.23
N GLY A 63 18.69 -6.64 6.04
CA GLY A 63 17.26 -6.60 6.32
C GLY A 63 16.44 -6.33 5.05
N VAL A 64 15.24 -6.90 5.02
CA VAL A 64 14.24 -6.65 3.96
C VAL A 64 13.04 -5.99 4.61
N LEU A 65 12.67 -4.82 4.10
CA LEU A 65 11.46 -4.13 4.50
C LEU A 65 10.29 -4.65 3.66
N LEU A 66 9.23 -5.10 4.33
CA LEU A 66 7.95 -5.44 3.70
C LEU A 66 6.92 -4.38 4.05
N VAL A 67 6.30 -3.80 3.03
CA VAL A 67 5.25 -2.79 3.18
C VAL A 67 3.94 -3.34 2.59
N PRO A 68 3.13 -4.06 3.38
CA PRO A 68 1.80 -4.48 2.94
C PRO A 68 0.82 -3.30 3.01
N GLY A 69 0.09 -3.06 1.94
CA GLY A 69 -0.90 -2.00 1.90
C GLY A 69 -1.69 -1.97 0.60
N ALA A 70 -2.80 -1.26 0.64
CA ALA A 70 -3.56 -0.93 -0.56
C ALA A 70 -3.01 0.36 -1.19
N LEU A 71 -3.18 0.51 -2.51
CA LEU A 71 -2.94 1.77 -3.23
C LEU A 71 -1.49 2.31 -3.11
N LEU A 72 -0.49 1.42 -3.11
CA LEU A 72 0.91 1.78 -2.90
C LEU A 72 1.68 2.10 -4.20
N GLN A 73 1.13 1.81 -5.38
CA GLN A 73 1.79 2.12 -6.66
C GLN A 73 1.25 3.43 -7.26
N GLY A 74 1.97 4.01 -8.21
CA GLY A 74 1.53 5.24 -8.90
C GLY A 74 1.71 6.54 -8.10
N ILE A 75 2.21 6.47 -6.87
CA ILE A 75 2.32 7.61 -5.94
C ILE A 75 3.78 8.01 -5.60
N GLY A 76 4.75 7.50 -6.35
CA GLY A 76 6.17 7.92 -6.24
C GLY A 76 6.96 7.31 -5.09
N LEU A 77 6.47 6.24 -4.45
CA LEU A 77 7.22 5.51 -3.42
C LEU A 77 8.36 4.69 -4.05
N ALA A 78 9.54 4.77 -3.44
CA ALA A 78 10.76 4.12 -3.93
C ALA A 78 10.86 2.64 -3.49
N PHE A 79 10.00 1.77 -4.04
CA PHE A 79 10.11 0.33 -3.82
C PHE A 79 11.11 -0.32 -4.77
N ASP A 80 11.96 -1.21 -4.23
CA ASP A 80 12.89 -2.02 -5.03
C ASP A 80 12.18 -3.12 -5.84
N VAL A 81 11.17 -3.74 -5.21
CA VAL A 81 10.35 -4.83 -5.77
C VAL A 81 8.90 -4.61 -5.37
N VAL A 82 7.99 -4.77 -6.32
CA VAL A 82 6.55 -4.69 -6.09
C VAL A 82 5.87 -6.01 -6.43
N VAL A 83 5.14 -6.55 -5.45
CA VAL A 83 4.23 -7.69 -5.63
C VAL A 83 2.79 -7.21 -5.50
N HIS A 84 2.03 -7.27 -6.59
CA HIS A 84 0.64 -6.83 -6.61
C HIS A 84 -0.33 -8.00 -6.45
N LEU A 85 -1.15 -7.96 -5.40
CA LEU A 85 -2.23 -8.93 -5.19
C LEU A 85 -3.48 -8.42 -5.92
N ARG A 86 -3.73 -9.01 -7.09
CA ARG A 86 -4.83 -8.62 -7.97
C ARG A 86 -6.09 -9.40 -7.62
N VAL A 87 -7.14 -8.70 -7.23
CA VAL A 87 -8.50 -9.24 -7.08
C VAL A 87 -9.40 -8.54 -8.10
N ALA A 88 -10.06 -9.29 -8.99
CA ALA A 88 -10.96 -8.74 -10.01
C ALA A 88 -12.06 -7.88 -9.39
N PRO A 89 -12.55 -6.84 -10.08
CA PRO A 89 -13.71 -6.06 -9.63
C PRO A 89 -14.91 -6.94 -9.22
N ALA A 90 -15.22 -7.96 -10.00
CA ALA A 90 -16.31 -8.90 -9.70
C ALA A 90 -16.04 -9.74 -8.44
N ALA A 91 -14.78 -10.14 -8.20
CA ALA A 91 -14.40 -10.87 -7.00
C ALA A 91 -14.41 -9.98 -5.76
N ARG A 92 -13.97 -8.72 -5.86
CA ARG A 92 -14.08 -7.73 -4.78
C ARG A 92 -15.54 -7.54 -4.35
N ARG A 93 -16.44 -7.27 -5.30
CA ARG A 93 -17.88 -7.08 -5.05
C ARG A 93 -18.55 -8.26 -4.34
N ARG A 94 -18.14 -9.50 -4.64
CA ARG A 94 -18.71 -10.70 -3.99
C ARG A 94 -18.21 -10.93 -2.57
N ARG A 95 -17.04 -10.41 -2.22
CA ARG A 95 -16.31 -10.75 -0.99
C ARG A 95 -16.24 -9.60 0.02
N THR A 96 -16.45 -8.37 -0.44
CA THR A 96 -16.51 -7.20 0.43
C THR A 96 -17.85 -7.19 1.18
N PRO A 97 -17.85 -7.09 2.52
CA PRO A 97 -19.08 -6.88 3.29
C PRO A 97 -19.74 -5.55 2.93
N ALA A 98 -21.07 -5.48 2.99
CA ALA A 98 -21.84 -4.32 2.57
C ALA A 98 -21.42 -3.01 3.25
N GLU A 99 -20.96 -3.07 4.51
CA GLU A 99 -20.48 -1.91 5.27
C GLU A 99 -19.16 -1.33 4.73
N ARG A 100 -18.49 -2.06 3.83
CA ARG A 100 -17.20 -1.70 3.21
C ARG A 100 -17.32 -1.51 1.70
N ASP A 101 -18.51 -1.67 1.12
CA ASP A 101 -18.73 -1.50 -0.33
C ASP A 101 -18.38 -0.09 -0.82
N TRP A 102 -18.51 0.92 0.05
CA TRP A 102 -18.12 2.29 -0.24
C TRP A 102 -16.64 2.43 -0.63
N GLU A 103 -15.79 1.46 -0.30
CA GLU A 103 -14.35 1.46 -0.63
C GLU A 103 -14.08 1.00 -2.06
N LEU A 104 -14.97 0.21 -2.65
CA LEU A 104 -14.77 -0.42 -3.95
C LEU A 104 -14.49 0.59 -5.08
N PRO A 105 -15.16 1.76 -5.15
CA PRO A 105 -14.83 2.77 -6.15
C PRO A 105 -13.39 3.26 -6.11
N ALA A 106 -12.74 3.30 -4.93
CA ALA A 106 -11.33 3.68 -4.83
C ALA A 106 -10.40 2.64 -5.49
N PHE A 107 -10.75 1.35 -5.39
CA PHE A 107 -10.01 0.27 -6.05
C PHE A 107 -10.29 0.19 -7.55
N ASP A 108 -11.55 0.42 -7.96
CA ASP A 108 -11.91 0.47 -9.38
C ASP A 108 -11.17 1.65 -10.06
N ARG A 109 -11.14 2.83 -9.42
CA ARG A 109 -10.36 3.99 -9.87
C ARG A 109 -8.86 3.72 -9.94
N TYR A 110 -8.30 3.04 -8.93
CA TYR A 110 -6.89 2.66 -8.90
C TYR A 110 -6.51 1.74 -10.07
N ASP A 111 -7.37 0.77 -10.39
CA ASP A 111 -7.15 -0.12 -11.53
C ASP A 111 -7.12 0.68 -12.84
N ASP A 112 -8.01 1.67 -12.99
CA ASP A 112 -8.13 2.49 -14.20
C ASP A 112 -7.01 3.53 -14.34
N GLU A 113 -6.60 4.19 -13.26
CA GLU A 113 -5.64 5.30 -13.31
C GLU A 113 -4.18 4.86 -13.21
N VAL A 114 -3.91 3.79 -12.45
CA VAL A 114 -2.54 3.35 -12.12
C VAL A 114 -2.14 2.11 -12.90
N GLU A 115 -3.11 1.29 -13.33
CA GLU A 115 -2.86 -0.01 -13.97
C GLU A 115 -1.83 -0.85 -13.20
N PRO A 116 -2.05 -1.15 -11.90
CA PRO A 116 -1.05 -1.71 -10.98
C PRO A 116 -0.51 -3.08 -11.39
N VAL A 117 -1.23 -3.79 -12.26
CA VAL A 117 -0.77 -5.03 -12.89
C VAL A 117 0.42 -4.77 -13.81
N SER A 118 0.44 -3.66 -14.55
CA SER A 118 1.53 -3.34 -15.49
C SER A 118 2.80 -2.87 -14.79
N LEU A 119 2.66 -2.26 -13.61
CA LEU A 119 3.76 -1.64 -12.86
C LEU A 119 4.49 -2.62 -11.92
N ALA A 120 3.83 -3.72 -11.54
CA ALA A 120 4.39 -4.66 -10.56
C ALA A 120 5.44 -5.60 -11.17
N ASP A 121 6.43 -6.02 -10.39
CA ASP A 121 7.39 -7.06 -10.80
C ASP A 121 6.76 -8.46 -10.75
N ALA A 122 5.81 -8.69 -9.84
CA ALA A 122 5.03 -9.92 -9.79
C ALA A 122 3.56 -9.63 -9.50
N VAL A 123 2.67 -10.41 -10.12
CA VAL A 123 1.23 -10.31 -9.90
C VAL A 123 0.72 -11.64 -9.36
N VAL A 124 0.07 -11.59 -8.21
CA VAL A 124 -0.64 -12.73 -7.62
C VAL A 124 -2.13 -12.54 -7.88
N LEU A 125 -2.70 -13.37 -8.75
CA LEU A 125 -4.13 -13.40 -9.00
C LEU A 125 -4.81 -14.09 -7.80
N THR A 126 -5.68 -13.38 -7.10
CA THR A 126 -6.25 -13.80 -5.81
C THR A 126 -7.78 -13.67 -5.74
N ASP A 127 -8.46 -13.79 -6.89
CA ASP A 127 -9.94 -13.84 -6.96
C ASP A 127 -10.52 -14.88 -5.98
N SER A 128 -9.86 -16.05 -5.89
CA SER A 128 -10.00 -17.02 -4.80
C SER A 128 -8.70 -17.06 -3.99
N PRO A 129 -8.73 -16.81 -2.67
CA PRO A 129 -7.52 -16.77 -1.85
C PRO A 129 -6.89 -18.16 -1.67
N ASP A 130 -7.70 -19.22 -1.76
CA ASP A 130 -7.27 -20.61 -1.59
C ASP A 130 -6.60 -21.17 -2.86
N HIS A 131 -6.74 -20.47 -3.99
CA HIS A 131 -6.22 -20.87 -5.30
C HIS A 131 -5.50 -19.72 -6.00
N PRO A 132 -4.39 -19.22 -5.44
CA PRO A 132 -3.64 -18.14 -6.06
C PRO A 132 -2.89 -18.62 -7.31
N ALA A 133 -2.76 -17.73 -8.30
CA ALA A 133 -1.89 -17.92 -9.45
C ALA A 133 -0.85 -16.81 -9.53
N LEU A 134 0.37 -17.15 -9.95
CA LEU A 134 1.50 -16.22 -10.03
C LEU A 134 1.82 -15.90 -11.49
N VAL A 135 1.97 -14.61 -11.79
CA VAL A 135 2.50 -14.09 -13.04
C VAL A 135 3.77 -13.29 -12.73
N LEU A 136 4.88 -13.64 -13.37
CA LEU A 136 6.17 -12.95 -13.23
C LEU A 136 6.41 -12.03 -14.43
N GLN A 137 6.99 -10.87 -14.17
CA GLN A 137 7.36 -9.88 -15.19
C GLN A 137 8.47 -8.94 -14.65
N GLY A 138 8.84 -7.93 -15.43
CA GLY A 138 9.80 -6.91 -14.99
C GLY A 138 11.14 -7.51 -14.56
N ARG A 139 11.54 -7.28 -13.31
CA ARG A 139 12.81 -7.77 -12.75
C ARG A 139 12.88 -9.29 -12.55
N PHE A 140 11.75 -9.99 -12.64
CA PHE A 140 11.68 -11.44 -12.46
C PHE A 140 11.60 -12.24 -13.76
N THR A 141 11.75 -11.58 -14.90
CA THR A 141 11.85 -12.19 -16.24
C THR A 141 13.13 -11.75 -16.92
#